data_AF-A0AAD4EB27-F1
#
_entry.id   AF-A0AAD4EB27-F1
#
_cell.length_a   1.000
_cell.length_b   1.000
_cell.length_c   1.000
_cell.angle_alpha   90.00
_cell.angle_beta   90.00
_cell.angle_gamma   90.00
#
_symmetry.space_group_name_H-M   'P 1'
#
loop_
_entity.id
_entity.type
_entity.pdbx_description
1 polymer ?
#
loop_
_entity_poly.entity_id
_entity_poly.type
_entity_poly.pdbx_seq_one_letter_code
_entity_poly.pdbx_strand_id
1 'polypeptide(L)'
;MSRYGLGYTKFREIHNDMGLLHTRQQSHTIESIREAMIKLRKAYPNAGAREMVILLFHEKEMSVSRNLVIAYCAIYEADLVHQRKARRLKQRQFWAAGINDLFAVDQHDKWLRFGLALHTGVEPFSGRIMWIRVWHSNRNPQLILTYSGSKKCLNVSDFSCNCFSMSQGVGI
;
A
#
# COMPACT_ATOMS: atom_id res chain seq x y z
N MET A 1 6.11 -11.78 -47.77
CA MET A 1 5.85 -13.02 -47.00
C MET A 1 5.42 -12.65 -45.57
N SER A 2 4.13 -12.62 -45.26
CA SER A 2 3.64 -12.69 -43.87
C SER A 2 3.40 -14.16 -43.52
N ARG A 3 4.48 -14.89 -43.18
CA ARG A 3 4.42 -16.33 -42.91
C ARG A 3 3.46 -16.72 -41.78
N TYR A 4 3.08 -15.74 -40.93
CA TYR A 4 2.19 -15.91 -39.77
C TYR A 4 1.26 -14.71 -39.54
N GLY A 5 0.80 -14.03 -40.60
CA GLY A 5 -0.10 -12.88 -40.46
C GLY A 5 -1.50 -13.31 -39.99
N LEU A 6 -1.73 -13.32 -38.68
CA LEU A 6 -3.04 -13.62 -38.10
C LEU A 6 -3.92 -12.35 -38.13
N GLY A 7 -4.94 -12.35 -38.97
CA GLY A 7 -5.92 -11.27 -39.03
C GLY A 7 -6.73 -11.19 -37.73
N TYR A 8 -7.16 -9.99 -37.35
CA TYR A 8 -7.90 -9.74 -36.11
C TYR A 8 -9.16 -10.61 -35.96
N THR A 9 -9.89 -10.83 -37.06
CA THR A 9 -11.09 -11.70 -37.09
C THR A 9 -10.73 -13.15 -36.79
N LYS A 10 -9.73 -13.70 -37.49
CA LYS A 10 -9.21 -15.06 -37.29
C LYS A 10 -8.67 -15.26 -35.87
N PHE A 11 -7.99 -14.25 -35.32
CA PHE A 11 -7.52 -14.28 -33.94
C PHE A 11 -8.68 -14.36 -32.94
N ARG A 12 -9.75 -13.58 -33.15
CA ARG A 12 -10.94 -13.59 -32.31
C ARG A 12 -11.71 -14.92 -32.39
N GLU A 13 -11.78 -15.53 -33.57
CA GLU A 13 -12.34 -16.88 -33.77
C GLU A 13 -11.57 -17.91 -32.95
N ILE A 14 -10.25 -17.98 -33.12
CA ILE A 14 -9.40 -18.93 -32.38
C ILE A 14 -9.52 -18.72 -30.87
N HIS A 15 -9.59 -17.46 -30.42
CA HIS A 15 -9.75 -17.14 -29.00
C HIS A 15 -11.09 -17.61 -28.42
N ASN A 16 -12.17 -17.51 -29.19
CA ASN A 16 -13.48 -18.03 -28.80
C ASN A 16 -13.51 -19.57 -28.83
N ASP A 17 -12.90 -20.20 -29.85
CA ASP A 17 -12.78 -21.66 -29.96
C ASP A 17 -11.99 -22.25 -28.79
N MET A 18 -10.96 -21.55 -28.33
CA MET A 18 -10.17 -21.93 -27.15
C MET A 18 -10.89 -21.64 -25.82
N GLY A 19 -12.10 -21.07 -25.85
CA GLY A 19 -12.88 -20.76 -24.65
C GLY A 19 -12.29 -19.64 -23.77
N LEU A 20 -11.33 -18.88 -24.29
CA LEU A 20 -10.63 -17.81 -23.56
C LEU A 20 -11.49 -16.56 -23.46
N LEU A 21 -12.69 -16.66 -22.93
CA LEU A 21 -13.61 -15.52 -22.89
C LEU A 21 -13.11 -14.44 -21.94
N HIS A 22 -13.10 -13.18 -22.39
CA HIS A 22 -12.76 -12.07 -21.53
C HIS A 22 -13.91 -11.74 -20.57
N THR A 23 -13.62 -10.95 -19.53
CA THR A 23 -14.58 -10.55 -18.47
C THR A 23 -15.96 -10.13 -18.98
N ARG A 24 -16.03 -9.31 -20.04
CA ARG A 24 -17.33 -8.87 -20.61
C ARG A 24 -18.08 -9.99 -21.32
N GLN A 25 -17.38 -10.93 -21.93
CA GLN A 25 -18.00 -12.08 -22.61
C GLN A 25 -18.47 -13.12 -21.60
N GLN A 26 -17.72 -13.36 -20.53
CA GLN A 26 -18.11 -14.30 -19.47
C GLN A 26 -19.30 -13.80 -18.65
N SER A 27 -19.48 -12.48 -18.50
CA SER A 27 -20.64 -11.85 -17.85
C SER A 27 -21.05 -12.49 -16.52
N HIS A 28 -20.05 -12.86 -15.70
CA HIS A 28 -20.30 -13.43 -14.37
C HIS A 28 -21.15 -12.49 -13.52
N THR A 29 -22.02 -13.07 -12.70
CA THR A 29 -22.84 -12.38 -11.68
C THR A 29 -22.28 -12.64 -10.29
N ILE A 30 -22.78 -11.91 -9.29
CA ILE A 30 -22.38 -12.07 -7.88
C ILE A 30 -22.64 -13.51 -7.40
N GLU A 31 -23.75 -14.11 -7.82
CA GLU A 31 -24.10 -15.48 -7.44
C GLU A 31 -23.21 -16.52 -8.15
N SER A 32 -22.88 -16.29 -9.43
CA SER A 32 -22.01 -17.19 -10.19
C SER A 32 -20.61 -17.32 -9.58
N ILE A 33 -20.07 -16.25 -9.01
CA ILE A 33 -18.72 -16.28 -8.41
C ILE A 33 -18.71 -16.77 -6.96
N ARG A 34 -19.87 -16.93 -6.32
CA ARG A 34 -20.00 -17.12 -4.87
C ARG A 34 -19.31 -18.38 -4.37
N GLU A 35 -19.52 -19.50 -5.06
CA GLU A 35 -18.90 -20.77 -4.69
C GLU A 35 -17.36 -20.71 -4.79
N ALA A 36 -16.86 -20.12 -5.87
CA ALA A 36 -15.43 -19.91 -6.09
C ALA A 36 -14.83 -19.00 -5.01
N MET A 37 -15.52 -17.92 -4.65
CA MET A 37 -15.10 -16.99 -3.59
C MET A 37 -15.03 -17.67 -2.23
N ILE A 38 -16.01 -18.50 -1.85
CA ILE A 38 -16.01 -19.26 -0.59
C ILE A 38 -14.81 -20.20 -0.52
N LYS A 39 -14.53 -20.93 -1.61
CA LYS A 39 -13.37 -21.83 -1.70
C LYS A 39 -12.05 -21.08 -1.56
N LEU A 40 -11.89 -19.98 -2.29
CA LEU A 40 -10.69 -19.14 -2.23
C LEU A 40 -10.50 -18.50 -0.86
N ARG A 41 -11.57 -18.10 -0.18
CA ARG A 41 -11.47 -17.47 1.14
C ARG A 41 -11.00 -18.43 2.23
N LYS A 42 -11.26 -19.73 2.09
CA LYS A 42 -10.70 -20.77 2.98
C LYS A 42 -9.18 -20.86 2.86
N ALA A 43 -8.63 -20.75 1.64
CA ALA A 43 -7.20 -20.79 1.40
C ALA A 43 -6.51 -19.45 1.72
N TYR A 44 -7.16 -18.33 1.38
CA TYR A 44 -6.60 -16.99 1.49
C TYR A 44 -7.51 -16.05 2.30
N PRO A 45 -7.54 -16.17 3.64
CA PRO A 45 -8.48 -15.43 4.49
C PRO A 45 -8.29 -13.90 4.40
N ASN A 46 -7.04 -13.46 4.25
CA ASN A 46 -6.67 -12.05 4.26
C ASN A 46 -6.64 -11.39 2.88
N ALA A 47 -6.90 -12.12 1.78
CA ALA A 47 -6.73 -11.62 0.42
C ALA A 47 -7.67 -10.47 0.06
N GLY A 48 -7.11 -9.37 -0.43
CA GLY A 48 -7.86 -8.18 -0.83
C GLY A 48 -8.62 -8.35 -2.15
N ALA A 49 -9.54 -7.45 -2.47
CA ALA A 49 -10.33 -7.55 -3.71
C ALA A 49 -9.49 -7.64 -5.00
N ARG A 50 -8.31 -7.01 -5.03
CA ARG A 50 -7.37 -7.11 -6.17
C ARG A 50 -6.76 -8.52 -6.27
N GLU A 51 -6.33 -9.07 -5.14
CA GLU A 51 -5.75 -10.41 -5.08
C GLU A 51 -6.82 -11.46 -5.41
N MET A 52 -8.05 -11.28 -4.92
CA MET A 52 -9.17 -12.18 -5.25
C MET A 52 -9.46 -12.23 -6.76
N VAL A 53 -9.35 -11.12 -7.49
CA VAL A 53 -9.48 -11.13 -8.97
C VAL A 53 -8.39 -11.97 -9.63
N ILE A 54 -7.14 -11.85 -9.15
CA ILE A 54 -6.00 -12.61 -9.65
C ILE A 54 -6.18 -14.10 -9.34
N LEU A 55 -6.59 -14.43 -8.11
CA LEU A 55 -6.83 -15.82 -7.68
C LEU A 55 -7.99 -16.46 -8.43
N LEU A 56 -9.08 -15.73 -8.67
CA LEU A 56 -10.19 -16.21 -9.49
C LEU A 56 -9.74 -16.53 -10.91
N PHE A 57 -8.84 -15.73 -11.47
CA PHE A 57 -8.28 -15.98 -12.79
C PHE A 57 -7.36 -17.21 -12.81
N HIS A 58 -6.41 -17.31 -11.88
CA HIS A 58 -5.39 -18.36 -11.91
C HIS A 58 -5.84 -19.72 -11.35
N GLU A 59 -6.74 -19.75 -10.35
CA GLU A 59 -7.14 -21.01 -9.69
C GLU A 59 -8.54 -21.49 -10.07
N LYS A 60 -9.34 -20.62 -10.70
CA LYS A 60 -10.74 -20.91 -11.06
C LYS A 60 -11.03 -20.62 -12.53
N GLU A 61 -10.05 -20.10 -13.29
CA GLU A 61 -10.19 -19.75 -14.71
C GLU A 61 -11.33 -18.74 -14.98
N MET A 62 -11.70 -17.97 -13.96
CA MET A 62 -12.79 -16.99 -14.04
C MET A 62 -12.22 -15.58 -14.21
N SER A 63 -12.49 -14.97 -15.35
CA SER A 63 -12.17 -13.56 -15.62
C SER A 63 -13.28 -12.68 -15.06
N VAL A 64 -13.13 -12.22 -13.82
CA VAL A 64 -14.16 -11.42 -13.12
C VAL A 64 -13.76 -9.95 -13.07
N SER A 65 -14.74 -9.05 -13.22
CA SER A 65 -14.49 -7.62 -13.10
C SER A 65 -14.15 -7.26 -11.65
N ARG A 66 -13.17 -6.37 -11.46
CA ARG A 66 -12.81 -5.87 -10.13
C ARG A 66 -14.00 -5.26 -9.39
N ASN A 67 -14.86 -4.55 -10.11
CA ASN A 67 -16.04 -3.91 -9.52
C ASN A 67 -17.03 -4.94 -8.95
N LEU A 68 -17.18 -6.08 -9.64
CA LEU A 68 -18.05 -7.16 -9.18
C LEU A 68 -17.51 -7.81 -7.91
N VAL A 69 -16.20 -8.07 -7.83
CA VAL A 69 -15.57 -8.59 -6.60
C VAL A 69 -15.69 -7.59 -5.45
N ILE A 70 -15.53 -6.29 -5.72
CA ILE A 70 -15.74 -5.25 -4.71
C ILE A 70 -17.20 -5.24 -4.22
N ALA A 71 -18.18 -5.34 -5.13
CA ALA A 71 -19.59 -5.42 -4.78
C ALA A 71 -19.89 -6.67 -3.94
N TYR A 72 -19.35 -7.83 -4.32
CA TYR A 72 -19.44 -9.06 -3.53
C TYR A 72 -18.88 -8.86 -2.11
N CYS A 73 -17.67 -8.32 -1.97
CA CYS A 73 -17.05 -8.08 -0.67
C CYS A 73 -17.83 -7.06 0.16
N ALA A 74 -18.48 -6.07 -0.46
CA ALA A 74 -19.31 -5.11 0.25
C ALA A 74 -20.60 -5.74 0.80
N ILE A 75 -21.19 -6.71 0.09
CA ILE A 75 -22.44 -7.37 0.48
C ILE A 75 -22.18 -8.46 1.54
N TYR A 76 -21.19 -9.33 1.32
CA TYR A 76 -21.00 -10.52 2.17
C TYR A 76 -19.87 -10.40 3.19
N GLU A 77 -18.95 -9.45 3.02
CA GLU A 77 -17.73 -9.34 3.83
C GLU A 77 -17.49 -7.90 4.31
N ALA A 78 -18.59 -7.20 4.64
CA ALA A 78 -18.53 -5.81 5.08
C ALA A 78 -17.56 -5.62 6.26
N ASP A 79 -17.54 -6.55 7.22
CA ASP A 79 -16.66 -6.50 8.38
C ASP A 79 -15.17 -6.56 8.00
N LEU A 80 -14.81 -7.46 7.08
CA LEU A 80 -13.42 -7.58 6.60
C LEU A 80 -12.98 -6.33 5.85
N VAL A 81 -13.89 -5.71 5.10
CA VAL A 81 -13.64 -4.42 4.44
C VAL A 81 -13.42 -3.32 5.48
N HIS A 82 -14.22 -3.26 6.54
CA HIS A 82 -14.06 -2.29 7.62
C HIS A 82 -12.74 -2.49 8.38
N GLN A 83 -12.38 -3.73 8.73
CA GLN A 83 -11.10 -4.04 9.38
C GLN A 83 -9.89 -3.64 8.55
N ARG A 84 -9.96 -3.76 7.21
CA ARG A 84 -8.90 -3.28 6.31
C ARG A 84 -8.86 -1.75 6.25
N LYS A 85 -10.02 -1.09 6.22
CA LYS A 85 -10.10 0.38 6.26
C LYS A 85 -9.62 0.96 7.59
N ALA A 86 -9.73 0.22 8.70
CA ALA A 86 -9.23 0.63 10.01
C ALA A 86 -7.70 0.76 10.06
N ARG A 87 -6.97 0.06 9.17
CA ARG A 87 -5.50 0.15 9.02
C ARG A 87 -5.06 1.33 8.13
N ARG A 88 -5.79 2.44 8.16
CA ARG A 88 -5.34 3.69 7.54
C ARG A 88 -4.31 4.36 8.44
N LEU A 89 -3.31 4.98 7.82
CA LEU A 89 -2.41 5.90 8.52
C LEU A 89 -3.26 7.01 9.14
N LYS A 90 -3.38 7.03 10.46
CA LYS A 90 -3.99 8.16 11.17
C LYS A 90 -3.03 9.33 11.03
N GLN A 91 -3.52 10.46 10.55
CA GLN A 91 -2.75 11.69 10.52
C GLN A 91 -2.31 12.01 11.95
N ARG A 92 -1.00 12.01 12.21
CA ARG A 92 -0.46 12.44 13.48
C ARG A 92 -0.50 13.97 13.50
N GLN A 93 -1.11 14.53 14.55
CA GLN A 93 -0.99 15.96 14.83
C GLN A 93 0.31 16.15 15.62
N PHE A 94 1.15 17.04 15.12
CA PHE A 94 2.36 17.45 15.82
C PHE A 94 2.03 18.68 16.66
N TRP A 95 2.30 18.60 17.96
CA TRP A 95 2.20 19.72 18.89
C TRP A 95 3.62 20.17 19.21
N ALA A 96 3.89 21.46 19.04
CA ALA A 96 5.17 22.08 19.33
C ALA A 96 4.92 23.34 20.15
N ALA A 97 5.68 23.54 21.23
CA ALA A 97 5.62 24.70 22.10
C ALA A 97 6.20 25.96 21.41
N GLY A 98 6.99 25.79 20.36
CA GLY A 98 7.54 26.89 19.57
C GLY A 98 8.50 26.43 18.46
N ILE A 99 9.21 27.38 17.87
CA ILE A 99 10.20 27.13 16.82
C ILE A 99 11.35 26.30 17.41
N ASN A 100 11.78 25.26 16.70
CA ASN A 100 12.84 24.30 17.10
C ASN A 100 12.47 23.38 18.28
N ASP A 101 11.20 23.28 18.65
CA ASP A 101 10.74 22.31 19.67
C ASP A 101 10.58 20.90 19.09
N LEU A 102 10.32 20.79 17.79
CA LEU A 102 10.17 19.52 17.08
C LEU A 102 10.91 19.55 15.74
N PHE A 103 11.54 18.44 15.37
CA PHE A 103 12.08 18.21 14.04
C PHE A 103 11.44 16.99 13.39
N ALA A 104 10.85 17.20 12.22
CA ALA A 104 10.35 16.12 11.38
C ALA A 104 11.48 15.69 10.42
N VAL A 105 11.98 14.48 10.61
CA VAL A 105 12.99 13.88 9.73
C VAL A 105 12.29 12.93 8.77
N ASP A 106 12.52 13.13 7.47
CA ASP A 106 11.95 12.30 6.42
C ASP A 106 13.02 11.90 5.39
N GLN A 107 12.77 10.77 4.73
CA GLN A 107 13.66 10.19 3.74
C GLN A 107 12.90 9.88 2.46
N HIS A 108 13.46 10.29 1.33
CA HIS A 108 12.82 10.12 0.04
C HIS A 108 13.57 9.16 -0.87
N ASP A 109 12.89 8.07 -1.24
CA ASP A 109 13.44 7.02 -2.12
C ASP A 109 13.21 7.27 -3.63
N LYS A 110 12.65 8.42 -4.03
CA LYS A 110 12.31 8.69 -5.45
C LYS A 110 13.52 8.60 -6.38
N TRP A 111 14.69 8.98 -5.88
CA TRP A 111 15.93 9.01 -6.66
C TRP A 111 16.76 7.74 -6.51
N LEU A 112 16.24 6.72 -5.80
CA LEU A 112 16.98 5.49 -5.56
C LEU A 112 17.30 4.74 -6.85
N ARG A 113 16.48 4.92 -7.90
CA ARG A 113 16.76 4.42 -9.27
C ARG A 113 18.07 4.96 -9.87
N PHE A 114 18.55 6.10 -9.37
CA PHE A 114 19.82 6.72 -9.74
C PHE A 114 20.92 6.48 -8.71
N GLY A 115 20.68 5.62 -7.71
CA GLY A 115 21.58 5.41 -6.59
C GLY A 115 21.65 6.59 -5.62
N LEU A 116 20.63 7.45 -5.59
CA LEU A 116 20.58 8.64 -4.72
C LEU A 116 19.39 8.55 -3.75
N ALA A 117 19.65 8.74 -2.47
CA ALA A 117 18.68 8.80 -1.39
C ALA A 117 18.68 10.21 -0.80
N LEU A 118 17.50 10.83 -0.69
CA LEU A 118 17.35 12.16 -0.15
C LEU A 118 16.99 12.07 1.34
N HIS A 119 17.70 12.84 2.17
CA HIS A 119 17.45 12.97 3.60
C HIS A 119 17.11 14.43 3.90
N THR A 120 15.95 14.67 4.50
CA THR A 120 15.46 16.02 4.78
C THR A 120 15.03 16.14 6.23
N GLY A 121 15.44 17.24 6.87
CA GLY A 121 14.90 17.67 8.16
C GLY A 121 14.06 18.92 7.97
N VAL A 122 12.83 18.91 8.46
CA VAL A 122 11.89 20.04 8.42
C VAL A 122 11.49 20.40 9.84
N GLU A 123 11.45 21.70 10.12
CA GLU A 123 10.86 22.24 11.34
C GLU A 123 9.37 22.51 11.06
N PRO A 124 8.43 21.76 11.67
CA PRO A 124 7.04 21.77 11.26
C PRO A 124 6.27 23.02 11.68
N PHE A 125 6.71 23.79 12.69
CA PHE A 125 6.03 25.00 13.14
C PHE A 125 6.20 26.15 12.14
N SER A 126 7.43 26.40 11.68
CA SER A 126 7.75 27.42 10.69
C SER A 126 7.73 26.91 9.24
N GLY A 127 7.70 25.59 9.05
CA GLY A 127 7.82 24.95 7.74
C GLY A 127 9.21 25.09 7.11
N ARG A 128 10.22 25.56 7.87
CA ARG A 128 11.57 25.74 7.34
C ARG A 128 12.27 24.40 7.16
N ILE A 129 12.89 24.25 5.99
CA ILE A 129 13.77 23.12 5.72
C ILE A 129 15.09 23.39 6.43
N MET A 130 15.42 22.55 7.40
CA MET A 130 16.61 22.69 8.23
C MET A 130 17.85 22.14 7.51
N TRP A 131 17.70 21.04 6.78
CA TRP A 131 18.74 20.48 5.92
C TRP A 131 18.14 19.61 4.82
N ILE A 132 18.89 19.50 3.71
CA ILE A 132 18.70 18.50 2.67
C ILE A 132 20.07 17.90 2.38
N ARG A 133 20.17 16.57 2.42
CA ARG A 133 21.39 15.82 2.10
C ARG A 133 21.05 14.72 1.11
N VAL A 134 21.92 14.54 0.11
CA VAL A 134 21.83 13.42 -0.83
C VAL A 134 22.91 12.41 -0.47
N TRP A 135 22.54 11.14 -0.44
CA TRP A 135 23.44 10.03 -0.12
C TRP A 135 23.24 8.85 -1.06
N HIS A 136 24.10 7.84 -1.02
CA HIS A 136 23.99 6.69 -1.93
C HIS A 136 23.11 5.54 -1.41
N SER A 137 22.56 5.68 -0.20
CA SER A 137 21.75 4.67 0.49
C SER A 137 20.84 5.31 1.52
N ASN A 138 19.70 4.64 1.76
CA ASN A 138 18.73 5.02 2.76
C ASN A 138 18.68 4.06 3.97
N ARG A 139 19.55 3.04 4.00
CA ARG A 139 19.42 1.90 4.95
C ARG A 139 20.22 2.04 6.25
N ASN A 140 21.06 3.07 6.38
CA ASN A 140 21.90 3.24 7.57
C ASN A 140 21.35 4.37 8.47
N PRO A 141 20.69 4.04 9.60
CA PRO A 141 20.10 5.04 10.47
C PRO A 141 21.12 5.89 11.24
N GLN A 142 22.35 5.41 11.43
CA GLN A 142 23.38 6.18 12.14
C GLN A 142 23.78 7.44 11.37
N LEU A 143 23.83 7.35 10.03
CA LEU A 143 24.12 8.51 9.18
C LEU A 143 23.06 9.61 9.30
N ILE A 144 21.80 9.22 9.50
CA ILE A 144 20.68 10.15 9.69
C ILE A 144 20.87 10.95 10.98
N LEU A 145 21.23 10.25 12.06
CA LEU A 145 21.41 10.84 13.38
C LEU A 145 22.60 11.80 13.42
N THR A 146 23.66 11.55 12.63
CA THR A 146 24.82 12.46 12.53
C THR A 146 24.41 13.84 11.98
N TYR A 147 23.47 13.90 11.03
CA TYR A 147 22.98 15.19 10.52
C TYR A 147 22.17 15.95 11.56
N SER A 148 21.34 15.24 12.33
CA SER A 148 20.54 15.83 13.40
C SER A 148 21.40 16.30 14.57
N GLY A 149 22.47 15.58 14.94
CA GLY A 149 23.30 15.85 16.11
C GLY A 149 24.33 16.98 15.97
N SER A 150 24.40 17.66 14.83
CA SER A 150 25.37 18.75 14.60
C SER A 150 24.91 20.11 15.14
N LYS A 151 23.70 20.21 15.70
CA LYS A 151 23.26 21.34 16.50
C LYS A 151 23.20 20.89 17.96
N LYS A 152 24.00 21.54 18.82
CA LYS A 152 23.90 21.43 20.29
C LYS A 152 22.40 21.48 20.65
N CYS A 153 21.95 20.56 21.51
CA CYS A 153 20.55 20.26 21.88
C CYS A 153 19.92 19.07 21.12
N LEU A 154 20.50 17.89 21.29
CA LEU A 154 19.77 16.62 21.14
C LEU A 154 20.29 15.71 22.24
N ASN A 155 19.61 15.71 23.39
CA ASN A 155 19.84 14.66 24.37
C ASN A 155 19.33 13.35 23.75
N VAL A 156 20.18 12.33 23.73
CA VAL A 156 19.86 11.00 23.18
C VAL A 156 18.67 10.35 23.91
N SER A 157 18.28 10.85 25.08
CA SER A 157 17.06 10.48 25.82
C SER A 157 15.74 10.92 25.15
N ASP A 158 15.79 11.91 24.26
CA ASP A 158 14.60 12.49 23.62
C ASP A 158 14.25 11.77 22.30
N PHE A 159 15.15 10.89 21.82
CA PHE A 159 14.86 9.86 20.84
C PHE A 159 14.19 8.62 21.48
N SER A 160 13.68 8.75 22.71
CA SER A 160 12.62 7.84 23.14
C SER A 160 11.44 8.06 22.21
N CYS A 161 11.18 7.05 21.38
CA CYS A 161 9.84 6.75 20.94
C CYS A 161 8.92 6.82 22.17
N ASN A 162 8.30 7.97 22.45
CA ASN A 162 7.06 8.06 23.21
C ASN A 162 5.89 7.54 22.35
N CYS A 163 6.14 6.38 21.74
CA CYS A 163 5.18 5.48 21.15
C CYS A 163 4.83 4.38 22.17
N PHE A 164 4.80 4.63 23.49
CA PHE A 164 4.21 3.69 24.46
C PHE A 164 3.94 4.38 25.81
N SER A 165 2.89 5.20 25.89
CA SER A 165 2.15 5.36 27.14
C SER A 165 0.75 4.82 26.92
N MET A 166 0.65 3.50 27.13
CA MET A 166 -0.58 2.82 27.48
C MET A 166 -1.22 3.60 28.64
N SER A 167 -2.32 4.30 28.41
CA SER A 167 -3.13 4.82 29.50
C SER A 167 -3.81 3.63 30.18
N GLN A 168 -3.12 3.02 31.14
CA GLN A 168 -3.80 2.32 32.22
C GLN A 168 -4.53 3.38 33.04
N GLY A 169 -5.83 3.52 32.79
CA GLY A 169 -6.74 4.20 33.70
C GLY A 169 -7.24 3.19 34.72
N VAL A 170 -6.65 3.20 35.92
CA VAL A 170 -7.28 2.71 37.14
C VAL A 170 -7.56 3.93 38.01
N GLY A 171 -8.82 4.07 38.43
CA GLY A 171 -9.19 4.69 39.71
C GLY A 171 -9.75 6.11 39.65
N ILE A 172 -11.08 6.22 39.53
CA ILE A 172 -11.96 6.43 40.70
C ILE A 172 -13.13 5.46 40.57
#